data_AF-K6V2N0-F1
#
_entry.id   AF-K6V2N0-F1
#
_cell.length_a   1.000
_cell.length_b   1.000
_cell.length_c   1.000
_cell.angle_alpha   90.00
_cell.angle_beta   90.00
_cell.angle_gamma   90.00
#
_symmetry.space_group_name_H-M   'P 1'
#
loop_
_entity.id
_entity.type
_entity.pdbx_description
1 polymer ?
#
loop_
_entity_poly.entity_id
_entity_poly.type
_entity_poly.pdbx_seq_one_letter_code
_entity_poly.pdbx_strand_id
1 'polypeptide(L)'
;MRRAPPEQVAASEFAEEHRIVPAAMSVPGVRSAYVCRGADGAKVVISLADTETALHDATKAILATELLPGEDPALLQPPDRVEIYPVTAVYQPIGAPAN
;
A
#
# COMPACT_ATOMS: atom_id res chain seq x y z
N MET A 1 -3.42 -12.04 -10.85
CA MET A 1 -2.49 -10.90 -10.78
C MET A 1 -1.68 -10.88 -12.05
N ARG A 2 -1.43 -9.70 -12.61
CA ARG A 2 -0.59 -9.53 -13.81
C ARG A 2 0.89 -9.44 -13.40
N ARG A 3 1.78 -10.01 -14.22
CA ARG A 3 3.23 -9.84 -14.10
C ARG A 3 3.60 -8.36 -14.33
N ALA A 4 4.41 -7.77 -13.44
CA ALA A 4 4.92 -6.41 -13.59
C ALA A 4 6.36 -6.41 -14.15
N PRO A 5 6.67 -5.63 -15.20
CA PRO A 5 8.04 -5.47 -15.68
C PRO A 5 8.89 -4.68 -14.68
N PRO A 6 10.24 -4.80 -14.72
CA PRO A 6 11.13 -4.15 -13.76
C PRO A 6 10.97 -2.63 -13.67
N GLU A 7 10.76 -1.93 -14.80
CA GLU A 7 10.56 -0.48 -14.76
C GLU A 7 9.27 -0.07 -14.02
N GLN A 8 8.20 -0.87 -14.14
CA GLN A 8 6.95 -0.65 -13.43
C GLN A 8 7.11 -0.89 -11.92
N VAL A 9 7.90 -1.90 -11.56
CA VAL A 9 8.23 -2.19 -10.16
C VAL A 9 9.00 -1.02 -9.54
N ALA A 10 10.05 -0.55 -10.19
CA ALA A 10 10.86 0.57 -9.71
C ALA A 10 10.06 1.87 -9.60
N ALA A 11 9.22 2.19 -10.61
CA ALA A 11 8.35 3.35 -10.56
C ALA A 11 7.36 3.29 -9.39
N SER A 12 6.79 2.10 -9.14
CA SER A 12 5.90 1.90 -7.99
C SER A 12 6.60 2.07 -6.66
N GLU A 13 7.84 1.59 -6.51
CA GLU A 13 8.61 1.71 -5.27
C GLU A 13 8.96 3.17 -4.98
N PHE A 14 9.40 3.91 -6.00
CA PHE A 14 9.68 5.34 -5.89
C PHE A 14 8.44 6.13 -5.45
N ALA A 15 7.29 5.86 -6.09
CA ALA A 15 6.04 6.50 -5.71
C ALA A 15 5.60 6.14 -4.28
N GLU A 16 5.77 4.86 -3.88
CA GLU A 16 5.48 4.39 -2.52
C GLU A 16 6.31 5.12 -1.48
N GLU A 17 7.62 5.13 -1.64
CA GLU A 17 8.56 5.69 -0.68
C GLU A 17 8.40 7.21 -0.53
N HIS A 18 8.27 7.93 -1.66
CA HIS A 18 8.39 9.39 -1.64
C HIS A 18 7.05 10.13 -1.61
N ARG A 19 5.94 9.49 -1.99
CA ARG A 19 4.64 10.17 -2.11
C ARG A 19 3.48 9.44 -1.44
N ILE A 20 3.26 8.17 -1.80
CA ILE A 20 2.05 7.43 -1.43
C ILE A 20 2.07 7.08 0.07
N VAL A 21 3.14 6.48 0.59
CA VAL A 21 3.21 6.11 2.02
C VAL A 21 3.17 7.34 2.93
N PRO A 22 3.94 8.43 2.66
CA PRO A 22 3.82 9.66 3.44
C PRO A 22 2.40 10.24 3.44
N ALA A 23 1.73 10.29 2.29
CA ALA A 23 0.36 10.80 2.19
C ALA A 23 -0.62 9.92 2.97
N ALA A 24 -0.53 8.60 2.83
CA ALA A 24 -1.39 7.66 3.55
C ALA A 24 -1.19 7.74 5.08
N MET A 25 0.05 7.77 5.53
CA MET A 25 0.39 7.80 6.95
C MET A 25 0.07 9.16 7.62
N SER A 26 -0.15 10.21 6.83
CA SER A 26 -0.63 11.49 7.35
C SER A 26 -2.09 11.46 7.82
N VAL A 27 -2.86 10.45 7.39
CA VAL A 27 -4.29 10.31 7.73
C VAL A 27 -4.47 9.68 9.12
N PRO A 28 -5.16 10.36 10.05
CA PRO A 28 -5.47 9.78 11.35
C PRO A 28 -6.22 8.45 11.26
N GLY A 29 -5.78 7.47 12.04
CA GLY A 29 -6.40 6.15 12.10
C GLY A 29 -5.79 5.12 11.13
N VAL A 30 -4.92 5.51 10.20
CA VAL A 30 -4.07 4.56 9.47
C VAL A 30 -2.99 4.03 10.42
N ARG A 31 -2.85 2.70 10.50
CA ARG A 31 -1.98 2.03 11.49
C ARG A 31 -0.71 1.46 10.88
N SER A 32 -0.85 0.74 9.77
CA SER A 32 0.27 0.04 9.15
C SER A 32 -0.11 -0.43 7.75
N ALA A 33 0.91 -0.73 6.94
CA ALA A 33 0.74 -1.47 5.70
C ALA A 33 1.78 -2.60 5.61
N TYR A 34 1.36 -3.74 5.06
CA TYR A 34 2.27 -4.82 4.67
C TYR A 34 2.31 -4.89 3.15
N VAL A 35 3.52 -4.86 2.59
CA VAL A 35 3.74 -5.04 1.15
C VAL A 35 4.26 -6.45 0.90
N CYS A 36 3.47 -7.26 0.22
CA CYS A 36 3.84 -8.60 -0.19
C CYS A 36 4.14 -8.60 -1.69
N ARG A 37 5.26 -9.19 -2.08
CA ARG A 37 5.67 -9.26 -3.49
C ARG A 37 5.91 -10.69 -3.95
N GLY A 38 5.30 -11.04 -5.07
CA GLY A 38 5.53 -12.30 -5.77
C GLY A 38 6.81 -12.26 -6.61
N ALA A 39 7.33 -13.45 -6.95
CA ALA A 39 8.51 -13.58 -7.79
C ALA A 39 8.30 -13.07 -9.24
N ASP A 40 7.04 -12.92 -9.66
CA ASP A 40 6.61 -12.35 -10.93
C ASP A 40 6.43 -10.81 -10.88
N GLY A 41 6.78 -10.17 -9.77
CA GLY A 41 6.60 -8.74 -9.55
C GLY A 41 5.17 -8.35 -9.17
N ALA A 42 4.24 -9.31 -9.03
CA ALA A 42 2.92 -9.03 -8.51
C ALA A 42 3.00 -8.51 -7.07
N LYS A 43 2.12 -7.58 -6.71
CA LYS A 43 2.14 -6.89 -5.41
C LYS A 43 0.77 -6.95 -4.75
N VAL A 44 0.75 -7.32 -3.48
CA VAL A 44 -0.40 -7.14 -2.57
C VAL A 44 0.00 -6.11 -1.52
N VAL A 45 -0.86 -5.12 -1.29
CA VAL A 45 -0.70 -4.18 -0.17
C VAL A 45 -1.86 -4.42 0.80
N ILE A 46 -1.53 -4.74 2.05
CA ILE A 46 -2.49 -4.94 3.13
C ILE A 46 -2.40 -3.75 4.07
N SER A 47 -3.36 -2.83 3.98
CA SER A 47 -3.45 -1.66 4.85
C SER A 47 -4.37 -1.93 6.04
N LEU A 48 -3.92 -1.56 7.24
CA LEU A 48 -4.71 -1.65 8.47
C LEU A 48 -5.03 -0.24 8.97
N ALA A 49 -6.27 -0.03 9.37
CA ALA A 49 -6.75 1.22 9.95
C ALA A 49 -7.84 0.96 10.99
N ASP A 50 -8.08 1.96 11.85
CA ASP A 50 -9.08 1.88 12.92
C ASP A 50 -10.52 1.82 12.38
N THR A 51 -10.76 2.38 11.20
CA THR A 51 -12.07 2.43 10.56
C THR A 51 -11.92 2.24 9.05
N GLU A 52 -12.98 1.77 8.42
CA GLU A 52 -13.07 1.76 6.96
C GLU A 52 -12.96 3.19 6.37
N THR A 53 -13.54 4.18 7.04
CA THR A 53 -13.43 5.59 6.62
C THR A 53 -11.97 6.06 6.51
N ALA A 54 -11.11 5.67 7.46
CA ALA A 54 -9.68 6.02 7.40
C ALA A 54 -8.97 5.40 6.17
N LEU A 55 -9.38 4.21 5.70
CA LEU A 55 -8.83 3.62 4.47
C LEU A 55 -9.27 4.41 3.22
N HIS A 56 -10.54 4.82 3.17
CA HIS A 56 -11.04 5.66 2.09
C HIS A 56 -10.37 7.04 2.09
N ASP A 57 -10.16 7.63 3.26
CA ASP A 57 -9.51 8.93 3.39
C ASP A 57 -8.01 8.87 3.06
N ALA A 58 -7.33 7.77 3.39
CA ALA A 58 -5.97 7.51 2.92
C ALA A 58 -5.90 7.46 1.38
N THR A 59 -6.85 6.76 0.74
CA THR A 59 -6.95 6.71 -0.71
C THR A 59 -7.15 8.10 -1.31
N LYS A 60 -8.06 8.90 -0.74
CA LYS A 60 -8.27 10.30 -1.18
C LYS A 60 -7.03 11.15 -1.00
N ALA A 61 -6.33 11.03 0.13
CA ALA A 61 -5.11 11.77 0.41
C ALA A 61 -4.01 11.45 -0.62
N ILE A 62 -3.82 10.18 -0.97
CA ILE A 62 -2.90 9.76 -2.03
C ILE A 62 -3.31 10.37 -3.38
N LEU A 63 -4.57 10.26 -3.76
CA LEU A 63 -5.05 10.76 -5.06
C LEU A 63 -5.05 12.29 -5.16
N ALA A 64 -5.03 13.00 -4.03
CA ALA A 64 -4.88 14.45 -3.97
C ALA A 64 -3.43 14.93 -4.13
N THR A 65 -2.45 14.03 -4.11
CA THR A 65 -1.04 14.38 -4.36
C THR A 65 -0.78 14.57 -5.85
N GLU A 66 0.06 15.56 -6.17
CA GLU A 66 0.64 15.68 -7.51
C GLU A 66 1.76 14.67 -7.71
N LEU A 67 1.97 14.24 -8.96
CA LEU A 67 3.10 13.38 -9.29
C LEU A 67 4.41 14.12 -9.07
N LEU A 68 5.40 13.42 -8.50
CA LEU A 68 6.74 13.96 -8.28
C LEU A 68 7.55 13.95 -9.59
N PRO A 69 8.57 14.82 -9.72
CA PRO A 69 9.55 14.70 -10.77
C PRO A 69 10.19 13.30 -10.80
N GLY A 70 10.15 12.64 -11.95
CA GLY A 70 10.65 11.27 -12.12
C GLY A 70 9.57 10.18 -12.06
N GLU A 71 8.34 10.52 -11.66
CA GLU A 71 7.22 9.59 -11.79
C GLU A 71 6.68 9.58 -13.23
N ASP A 72 6.60 8.39 -13.82
CA ASP A 72 5.92 8.19 -15.09
C ASP A 72 4.48 7.66 -14.83
N PRO A 73 3.43 8.45 -15.13
CA PRO A 73 2.05 8.01 -14.94
C PRO A 73 1.69 6.74 -15.73
N ALA A 74 2.36 6.47 -16.86
CA ALA A 74 2.11 5.26 -17.63
C ALA A 74 2.59 3.99 -16.90
N LEU A 75 3.55 4.12 -15.99
CA LEU A 75 4.06 3.05 -15.14
C LEU A 75 3.30 2.92 -13.80
N LEU A 76 2.50 3.92 -13.43
CA LEU A 76 1.72 3.92 -12.19
C LEU A 76 0.29 3.41 -12.42
N GLN A 77 0.19 2.10 -12.67
CA GLN A 77 -1.09 1.45 -12.89
C GLN A 77 -1.94 1.36 -11.61
N PRO A 78 -3.27 1.48 -11.70
CA PRO A 78 -4.15 1.24 -10.57
C PRO A 78 -4.10 -0.22 -10.13
N PRO A 79 -4.52 -0.53 -8.89
CA PRO A 79 -4.65 -1.91 -8.42
C PRO A 79 -5.63 -2.72 -9.30
N ASP A 80 -5.30 -3.99 -9.57
CA ASP A 80 -6.18 -4.93 -10.27
C ASP A 80 -7.50 -5.18 -9.50
N ARG A 81 -7.45 -5.10 -8.15
CA ARG A 81 -8.56 -5.34 -7.23
C ARG A 81 -8.31 -4.63 -5.90
N VAL A 82 -9.37 -4.14 -5.27
CA VAL A 82 -9.36 -3.56 -3.92
C VAL A 82 -10.51 -4.17 -3.14
N GLU A 83 -10.23 -4.61 -1.91
CA GLU A 83 -11.22 -5.19 -1.00
C GLU A 83 -10.99 -4.67 0.42
N ILE A 84 -12.07 -4.50 1.17
CA ILE A 84 -12.03 -4.03 2.56
C ILE A 84 -12.72 -5.08 3.41
N TYR A 85 -12.06 -5.48 4.50
CA TYR A 85 -12.55 -6.48 5.43
C TYR A 85 -12.40 -6.00 6.87
N PRO A 86 -13.39 -6.26 7.74
CA PRO A 86 -13.22 -6.05 9.17
C PRO A 86 -12.22 -7.07 9.73
N VAL A 87 -11.27 -6.60 10.55
CA VAL A 87 -10.38 -7.48 11.32
C VAL A 87 -11.16 -8.01 12.52
N THR A 88 -11.32 -9.33 12.61
CA THR A 88 -12.10 -9.98 13.69
C THR A 88 -11.22 -10.63 14.77
N ALA A 89 -9.95 -10.91 14.46
CA ALA A 89 -8.99 -11.48 15.38
C ALA A 89 -7.56 -11.10 14.97
N VAL A 90 -6.66 -10.99 15.95
CA VAL A 90 -5.21 -10.83 15.75
C VAL A 90 -4.51 -11.89 16.58
N TYR A 91 -3.63 -12.66 15.94
CA TYR A 91 -2.86 -13.70 16.60
C TYR A 91 -1.39 -13.28 16.73
N GLN A 92 -0.76 -13.65 17.84
CA GLN A 92 0.68 -13.47 18.01
C GLN A 92 1.46 -14.45 17.11
N PRO A 93 2.66 -14.07 16.64
CA PRO A 93 3.50 -14.99 15.89
C PRO A 93 3.78 -16.27 16.68
N ILE A 94 3.51 -17.42 16.07
CA ILE A 94 3.80 -18.72 16.69
C ILE A 94 5.32 -18.86 16.80
N GLY A 95 5.83 -18.97 18.03
CA GLY A 95 7.26 -19.17 18.30
C GLY A 95 8.08 -17.88 18.51
N ALA A 96 7.45 -16.72 18.70
CA ALA A 96 8.19 -15.54 19.18
C ALA A 96 8.78 -15.82 20.58
N PRO A 97 10.05 -15.49 20.85
CA PRO A 97 10.61 -15.64 22.19
C PRO A 97 9.79 -14.79 23.18
N ALA A 98 9.54 -15.32 24.38
CA ALA A 98 8.98 -14.54 25.46
C ALA A 98 9.96 -13.40 25.79
N ASN A 99 9.46 -12.16 25.78
CA ASN A 99 10.22 -11.00 26.22
C ASN A 99 10.59 -11.12 27.71
#